data_AF-A3VHD2-F1
#
_entry.id   AF-A3VHD2-F1
#
_cell.length_a   1.000
_cell.length_b   1.000
_cell.length_c   1.000
_cell.angle_alpha   90.00
_cell.angle_beta   90.00
_cell.angle_gamma   90.00
#
_symmetry.space_group_name_H-M   'P 1'
#
loop_
_entity.id
_entity.type
_entity.pdbx_description
1 polymer ?
#
loop_
_entity_poly.entity_id
_entity_poly.type
_entity_poly.pdbx_seq_one_letter_code
_entity_poly.pdbx_strand_id
1 'polypeptide(L)' 'MVDADPASRAVDVQITRLRRKLEPNPKMPKVLQTVRGTGYMIVAD' A
#
# COMPACT_ATOMS: atom_id res chain seq x y z
N MET A 1 13.60 -11.77 15.26
CA MET A 1 13.80 -11.87 13.80
C MET A 1 12.40 -11.92 13.23
N VAL A 2 11.85 -10.78 12.79
CA VAL A 2 10.46 -10.73 12.30
C VAL A 2 10.50 -11.31 10.90
N ASP A 3 10.11 -12.57 10.76
CA ASP A 3 10.03 -13.23 9.46
C ASP A 3 9.16 -12.37 8.55
N ALA A 4 9.74 -11.96 7.41
CA ALA A 4 9.00 -11.28 6.36
C ALA A 4 7.99 -12.27 5.81
N ASP A 5 6.81 -12.30 6.41
CA ASP A 5 5.69 -13.15 6.03
C ASP A 5 5.52 -13.05 4.49
N PRO A 6 5.62 -14.17 3.75
CA PRO A 6 5.42 -14.18 2.31
C PRO A 6 4.11 -13.49 1.89
N ALA A 7 3.08 -13.54 2.73
CA ALA A 7 1.84 -12.83 2.51
C ALA A 7 2.02 -11.30 2.53
N SER A 8 2.86 -10.77 3.41
CA SER A 8 3.14 -9.33 3.50
C SER A 8 3.83 -8.80 2.24
N ARG A 9 4.79 -9.57 1.69
CA ARG A 9 5.42 -9.23 0.39
C ARG A 9 4.42 -9.27 -0.76
N ALA A 10 3.50 -10.23 -0.75
CA ALA A 10 2.44 -10.30 -1.77
C ALA A 10 1.50 -9.09 -1.68
N VAL A 11 1.16 -8.63 -0.47
CA VAL A 11 0.37 -7.42 -0.23
C VAL A 11 1.08 -6.19 -0.79
N ASP A 12 2.37 -5.99 -0.51
CA ASP A 12 3.13 -4.82 -1.01
C ASP A 12 3.11 -4.71 -2.55
N VAL A 13 3.20 -5.86 -3.25
CA VAL A 13 3.09 -5.90 -4.71
C VAL A 13 1.70 -5.48 -5.17
N GLN A 14 0.65 -5.97 -4.52
CA GLN A 14 -0.73 -5.58 -4.85
C GLN A 14 -1.00 -4.11 -4.56
N ILE A 15 -0.55 -3.60 -3.41
CA ILE A 15 -0.62 -2.18 -3.04
C ILE A 15 0.07 -1.30 -4.09
N THR A 16 1.25 -1.71 -4.56
CA THR A 16 1.99 -0.99 -5.62
C THR A 16 1.22 -0.96 -6.94
N ARG A 17 0.59 -2.08 -7.32
CA ARG A 17 -0.25 -2.16 -8.54
C ARG A 17 -1.51 -1.31 -8.40
N LEU A 18 -2.14 -1.30 -7.23
CA LEU A 18 -3.32 -0.49 -6.95
C LEU A 18 -2.99 1.01 -7.04
N ARG A 19 -1.88 1.46 -6.43
CA ARG A 19 -1.42 2.86 -6.54
C ARG A 19 -1.25 3.31 -7.99
N ARG A 20 -0.66 2.47 -8.83
CA ARG A 20 -0.49 2.81 -10.27
C ARG A 20 -1.80 2.92 -11.04
N LYS A 21 -2.88 2.28 -10.57
CA LYS A 21 -4.19 2.30 -11.23
C LYS A 21 -5.11 3.40 -10.69
N LEU A 22 -5.08 3.61 -9.37
CA LEU A 22 -5.99 4.49 -8.66
C LEU A 22 -5.44 5.92 -8.52
N GLU A 23 -4.11 6.07 -8.41
CA GLU A 23 -3.49 7.37 -8.17
C GLU A 23 -3.01 7.99 -9.50
N PRO A 24 -3.39 9.25 -9.79
CA PRO A 24 -2.82 9.98 -10.92
C PRO A 24 -1.31 10.20 -10.76
N ASN A 25 -0.82 10.30 -9.52
CA ASN A 25 0.58 10.42 -9.20
C ASN A 25 0.98 9.48 -8.05
N PRO A 26 1.74 8.40 -8.32
CA PRO A 26 2.12 7.43 -7.30
C PRO A 26 3.09 7.98 -6.23
N LYS A 27 3.71 9.15 -6.47
CA LYS A 27 4.54 9.83 -5.46
C LYS A 27 3.71 10.62 -4.43
N MET A 28 2.43 10.88 -4.73
CA MET A 28 1.50 11.58 -3.85
C MET A 28 0.19 10.80 -3.75
N PRO A 29 0.20 9.63 -3.07
CA PRO A 29 -1.00 8.80 -2.95
C PRO A 29 -2.05 9.52 -2.09
N LYS A 30 -3.23 9.78 -2.67
CA LYS A 30 -4.37 10.39 -1.97
C LYS A 30 -5.34 9.34 -1.43
N VAL A 31 -5.53 8.26 -2.17
CA VAL A 31 -6.49 7.19 -1.90
C VAL A 31 -5.86 6.08 -1.05
N LEU A 32 -4.61 5.68 -1.31
CA LEU A 32 -3.98 4.55 -0.64
C LEU A 32 -2.78 4.95 0.23
N GLN A 33 -3.03 5.23 1.50
CA GLN A 33 -2.03 5.71 2.46
C GLN A 33 -1.34 4.57 3.22
N THR A 34 -0.06 4.78 3.58
CA THR A 34 0.70 3.84 4.42
C THR A 34 0.72 4.35 5.85
N VAL A 35 0.22 3.54 6.78
CA VAL A 35 0.27 3.78 8.23
C VAL A 35 1.43 2.98 8.80
N ARG A 36 2.51 3.67 9.17
CA ARG A 36 3.71 3.02 9.71
C ARG A 36 3.38 2.25 10.99
N GLY A 37 3.78 0.99 11.04
CA GLY A 37 3.53 0.11 12.20
C GLY A 37 2.15 -0.56 12.20
N THR A 38 1.28 -0.28 11.24
CA THR A 38 -0.07 -0.86 11.18
C THR A 38 -0.40 -1.45 9.81
N GLY A 39 0.01 -0.81 8.70
CA GLY A 39 -0.24 -1.31 7.35
C GLY A 39 -0.70 -0.22 6.38
N TYR A 40 -1.79 -0.48 5.65
CA TYR A 40 -2.30 0.38 4.59
C TYR A 40 -3.75 0.76 4.86
N MET A 41 -4.11 2.00 4.51
CA MET A 41 -5.46 2.52 4.66
C MET A 41 -5.97 3.06 3.33
N ILE A 42 -7.23 2.76 3.03
CA ILE A 42 -7.96 3.35 1.91
C ILE A 42 -8.70 4.57 2.45
N VAL A 43 -8.46 5.72 1.83
CA VAL A 43 -9.15 6.98 2.09
C VAL A 43 -10.00 7.25 0.86
N ALA A 44 -11.30 7.02 0.98
CA ALA A 44 -12.31 7.41 0.00
C ALA A 44 -13.15 8.50 0.64
N ASP A 45 -13.23 9.65 -0.03
CA ASP A 45 -14.11 10.77 0.31
C ASP A 45 -15.44 10.60 -0.44
#